data_AF-A0ABD5BIR1-F1
#
_entry.id   AF-A0ABD5BIR1-F1
#
_cell.length_a   1.000
_cell.length_b   1.000
_cell.length_c   1.000
_cell.angle_alpha   90.00
_cell.angle_beta   90.00
_cell.angle_gamma   90.00
#
_symmetry.space_group_name_H-M   'P 1'
#
loop_
_entity.id
_entity.type
_entity.pdbx_description
1 polymer ?
#
loop_
_entity_poly.entity_id
_entity_poly.type
_entity_poly.pdbx_seq_one_letter_code
_entity_poly.pdbx_strand_id
1 'polypeptide(L)'
;PLDPAAPAQRLDERLQEVNSPIVRTDRAVQAAAQRLAPGDLCLSADEPLADADAASLPRVDARQLAYVIYTSGTSGRPKGTLCEHRGAANMVLGHTQRLLRNEPDALNCLQFA
;
A
#
# COMPACT_ATOMS: atom_id res chain seq x y z
N PRO A 1 2.34 -2.08 1.55
CA PRO A 1 1.86 -2.58 2.86
C PRO A 1 2.73 -3.76 3.28
N LEU A 2 3.04 -3.86 4.58
CA LEU A 2 3.85 -4.96 5.13
C LEU A 2 3.15 -5.50 6.38
N ASP A 3 3.09 -6.82 6.52
CA ASP A 3 2.52 -7.46 7.71
C ASP A 3 3.56 -7.48 8.84
N PRO A 4 3.32 -6.77 9.97
CA PRO A 4 4.27 -6.74 11.08
C PRO A 4 4.50 -8.12 11.74
N ALA A 5 3.56 -9.04 11.59
CA ALA A 5 3.68 -10.42 12.10
C ALA A 5 4.59 -11.29 11.23
N ALA A 6 5.00 -10.81 10.05
CA ALA A 6 5.97 -11.52 9.23
C ALA A 6 7.34 -11.62 9.93
N PRO A 7 8.13 -12.69 9.67
CA PRO A 7 9.49 -12.81 10.20
C PRO A 7 10.35 -11.59 9.83
N ALA A 8 11.20 -11.14 10.75
CA ALA A 8 12.03 -9.94 10.58
C ALA A 8 12.86 -9.96 9.29
N GLN A 9 13.50 -11.09 8.99
CA GLN A 9 14.26 -11.27 7.74
C GLN A 9 13.41 -11.00 6.49
N ARG A 10 12.13 -11.42 6.50
CA ARG A 10 11.23 -11.19 5.37
C ARG A 10 10.88 -9.71 5.24
N LEU A 11 10.74 -8.99 6.35
CA LEU A 11 10.51 -7.55 6.33
C LEU A 11 11.74 -6.79 5.84
N ASP A 12 12.95 -7.18 6.29
CA ASP A 12 14.23 -6.62 5.82
C ASP A 12 14.39 -6.75 4.30
N GLU A 13 14.19 -7.96 3.77
CA GLU A 13 14.28 -8.21 2.33
C GLU A 13 13.31 -7.33 1.53
N ARG A 14 12.09 -7.10 2.05
CA ARG A 14 11.10 -6.24 1.39
C ARG A 14 11.46 -4.78 1.47
N LEU A 15 11.92 -4.30 2.63
CA LEU A 15 12.30 -2.89 2.79
C LEU A 15 13.50 -2.54 1.89
N GLN A 16 14.47 -3.45 1.77
CA GLN A 16 15.58 -3.30 0.83
C GLN A 16 15.11 -3.30 -0.63
N GLU A 17 14.18 -4.18 -1.01
CA GLU A 17 13.65 -4.26 -2.38
C GLU A 17 12.82 -3.03 -2.76
N VAL A 18 11.95 -2.54 -1.86
CA VAL A 18 11.14 -1.34 -2.09
C VAL A 18 12.01 -0.09 -2.16
N ASN A 19 13.11 -0.05 -1.40
CA ASN A 19 14.00 1.10 -1.30
C ASN A 19 13.25 2.41 -0.99
N SER A 20 12.21 2.33 -0.14
CA SER A 20 11.44 3.50 0.27
C SER A 20 12.24 4.32 1.29
N PRO A 21 12.34 5.64 1.11
CA PRO A 21 12.95 6.51 2.09
C PRO A 21 12.00 6.82 3.26
N ILE A 22 10.82 6.20 3.36
CA ILE A 22 9.89 6.40 4.47
C ILE A 22 9.18 5.08 4.81
N VAL A 23 9.03 4.81 6.11
CA VAL A 23 8.23 3.73 6.69
C VAL A 23 7.25 4.34 7.67
N ARG A 24 5.95 4.13 7.45
CA ARG A 24 4.90 4.52 8.39
C ARG A 24 4.48 3.31 9.21
N THR A 25 4.49 3.43 10.53
CA THR A 25 4.26 2.33 11.48
C THR A 25 3.37 2.79 12.63
N ASP A 26 2.59 1.91 13.23
CA ASP A 26 1.98 2.20 14.53
C ASP A 26 3.01 2.12 15.67
N ARG A 27 2.63 2.63 16.86
CA ARG A 27 3.46 2.56 18.07
C ARG A 27 3.75 1.13 18.51
N ALA A 28 2.85 0.18 18.26
CA ALA A 28 3.00 -1.20 18.72
C ALA A 28 4.16 -1.92 18.03
N VAL A 29 4.44 -1.60 16.76
CA VAL A 29 5.51 -2.24 15.97
C VAL A 29 6.67 -1.31 15.62
N GLN A 30 6.66 -0.08 16.14
CA GLN A 30 7.68 0.94 15.90
C GLN A 30 9.11 0.48 16.24
N ALA A 31 9.31 -0.20 17.37
CA ALA A 31 10.63 -0.70 17.75
C ALA A 31 11.14 -1.80 16.80
N ALA A 32 10.24 -2.58 16.19
CA ALA A 32 10.61 -3.50 15.14
C ALA A 32 10.97 -2.75 13.86
N ALA A 33 10.15 -1.78 13.45
CA ALA A 33 10.36 -0.97 12.25
C ALA A 33 11.68 -0.17 12.30
N GLN A 34 12.03 0.46 13.43
CA GLN A 34 13.27 1.22 13.62
C GLN A 34 14.53 0.37 13.47
N ARG A 35 14.47 -0.93 13.80
CA ARG A 35 15.60 -1.85 13.59
C ARG A 35 15.82 -2.15 12.11
N LEU A 36 14.74 -2.16 11.32
CA LEU A 36 14.76 -2.48 9.90
C LEU A 36 15.02 -1.22 9.03
N ALA A 37 14.66 -0.04 9.53
CA ALA A 37 14.87 1.27 8.89
C ALA A 37 15.38 2.31 9.93
N PRO A 38 16.71 2.40 10.13
CA PRO A 38 17.26 3.32 11.13
C PRO A 38 17.13 4.79 10.69
N GLY A 39 16.42 5.62 11.49
CA GLY A 39 16.40 7.09 11.37
C GLY A 39 15.01 7.75 11.35
N ASP A 40 14.96 9.01 10.92
CA ASP A 40 13.75 9.86 10.72
C ASP A 40 12.76 9.31 9.67
N LEU A 41 13.09 8.17 9.08
CA LEU A 41 12.27 7.47 8.12
C LEU A 41 11.06 6.78 8.75
N CYS A 42 11.06 6.55 10.07
CA CYS A 42 10.03 5.78 10.75
C CYS A 42 8.97 6.70 11.38
N LEU A 43 7.92 7.00 10.63
CA LEU A 43 6.83 7.89 11.05
C LEU A 43 5.75 7.13 11.81
N SER A 44 5.31 7.66 12.95
CA SER A 44 4.18 7.11 13.69
C SER A 44 2.87 7.32 12.92
N ALA A 45 2.06 6.27 12.78
CA ALA A 45 0.74 6.34 12.18
C ALA A 45 -0.26 7.08 13.07
N ASP A 46 -0.01 7.08 14.38
CA ASP A 46 -0.84 7.74 15.41
C ASP A 46 -0.59 9.25 15.47
N GLU A 47 0.48 9.74 14.85
CA GLU A 47 0.73 11.18 14.77
C GLU A 47 -0.20 11.80 13.72
N PRO A 48 -0.97 12.83 14.12
CA PRO A 48 -1.86 13.52 13.19
C PRO A 48 -1.02 14.14 12.08
N LEU A 49 -1.42 13.87 10.83
CA LEU A 49 -0.90 14.63 9.70
C LEU A 49 -1.50 16.03 9.75
N ALA A 50 -0.71 17.02 9.35
CA ALA A 50 -1.25 18.34 9.10
C ALA A 50 -2.32 18.25 8.01
N ASP A 51 -3.45 18.92 8.23
CA ASP A 51 -4.44 19.11 7.17
C ASP A 51 -3.81 19.93 6.05
N ALA A 52 -3.56 19.26 4.93
CA ALA A 52 -3.13 19.92 3.70
C ALA A 52 -4.36 20.31 2.90
N ASP A 53 -4.39 21.55 2.42
CA ASP A 53 -5.36 21.95 1.40
C ASP A 53 -5.15 21.07 0.17
N ALA A 54 -6.21 20.47 -0.36
CA ALA A 54 -6.14 19.66 -1.58
C ALA A 54 -5.52 20.44 -2.75
N ALA A 55 -5.70 21.77 -2.79
CA ALA A 55 -5.09 22.64 -3.79
C ALA A 55 -3.55 22.77 -3.62
N SER A 56 -3.03 22.50 -2.43
CA SER A 56 -1.59 22.52 -2.11
C SER A 56 -0.87 21.20 -2.39
N LEU A 57 -1.63 20.11 -2.62
CA LEU A 57 -1.07 18.80 -2.90
C LEU A 57 -0.45 18.74 -4.31
N PRO A 58 0.64 17.97 -4.48
CA PRO A 58 1.24 17.78 -5.79
C PRO A 58 0.25 17.07 -6.74
N ARG A 59 0.32 17.43 -8.02
CA ARG A 59 -0.42 16.71 -9.06
C ARG A 59 0.18 15.32 -9.25
N VAL A 60 -0.69 14.32 -9.30
CA VAL A 60 -0.34 12.92 -9.56
C VAL A 60 -0.75 12.55 -10.98
N ASP A 61 0.17 11.97 -11.75
CA ASP A 61 -0.12 11.41 -13.06
C ASP A 61 -0.74 10.01 -12.92
N ALA A 62 -1.74 9.72 -13.76
CA ALA A 62 -2.49 8.46 -13.65
C ALA A 62 -1.65 7.20 -13.92
N ARG A 63 -0.47 7.34 -14.54
CA ARG A 63 0.50 6.25 -14.78
C ARG A 63 1.53 6.11 -13.66
N GLN A 64 1.55 7.01 -12.68
CA GLN A 64 2.38 6.82 -11.49
C GLN A 64 1.85 5.64 -10.67
N LEU A 65 2.78 4.98 -9.97
CA LEU A 65 2.44 3.89 -9.06
C LEU A 65 1.63 4.43 -7.88
N ALA A 66 0.49 3.82 -7.62
CA ALA A 66 -0.33 4.07 -6.44
C ALA A 66 0.08 3.18 -5.27
N TYR A 67 0.36 1.90 -5.53
CA TYR A 67 0.79 0.95 -4.51
C TYR A 67 1.53 -0.26 -5.09
N VAL A 68 2.24 -0.97 -4.22
CA VAL A 68 2.84 -2.28 -4.51
C VAL A 68 2.34 -3.29 -3.48
N ILE A 69 1.85 -4.43 -3.95
CA ILE A 69 1.43 -5.56 -3.11
C ILE A 69 2.28 -6.77 -3.44
N TYR A 70 2.84 -7.39 -2.40
CA TYR A 70 3.66 -8.58 -2.53
C TYR A 70 2.83 -9.84 -2.42
N THR A 71 2.93 -10.71 -3.43
CA THR A 71 2.21 -11.98 -3.49
C THR A 71 3.18 -13.15 -3.50
N SER A 72 2.75 -14.31 -3.00
CA SER A 72 3.56 -15.52 -3.03
C SER A 72 3.91 -15.90 -4.48
N GLY A 73 5.21 -16.01 -4.75
CA GLY A 73 5.70 -16.46 -6.05
C GLY A 73 5.82 -17.98 -6.09
N THR A 74 5.57 -18.58 -7.26
CA THR A 74 5.79 -20.02 -7.50
C THR A 74 7.25 -20.44 -7.32
N SER A 75 8.19 -19.50 -7.43
CA SER A 75 9.61 -19.66 -7.15
C SER A 75 9.97 -19.59 -5.66
N GLY A 76 8.98 -19.55 -4.76
CA GLY A 76 9.17 -19.41 -3.30
C GLY A 76 9.52 -17.99 -2.84
N ARG A 77 9.97 -17.11 -3.75
CA ARG A 77 10.23 -15.69 -3.49
C ARG A 77 8.99 -14.85 -3.86
N PRO A 78 8.38 -14.11 -2.91
CA PRO A 78 7.27 -13.23 -3.23
C PRO A 78 7.66 -12.13 -4.22
N LYS A 79 6.74 -11.76 -5.12
CA LYS A 79 6.93 -10.75 -6.17
C LYS A 79 6.06 -9.53 -5.92
N GLY A 80 6.59 -8.34 -6.17
CA GLY A 80 5.85 -7.09 -6.07
C GLY A 80 4.96 -6.87 -7.29
N THR A 81 3.66 -6.72 -7.08
CA THR A 81 2.71 -6.29 -8.12
C THR A 81 2.61 -4.78 -8.08
N LEU A 82 3.07 -4.12 -9.14
CA LEU A 82 3.08 -2.67 -9.27
C LEU A 82 1.71 -2.22 -9.82
N CYS A 83 0.98 -1.42 -9.04
CA CYS A 83 -0.34 -0.93 -9.41
C CYS A 83 -0.31 0.58 -9.62
N GLU A 84 -0.70 1.03 -10.81
CA GLU A 84 -0.80 2.45 -11.16
C GLU A 84 -2.13 3.07 -10.69
N HIS A 85 -2.13 4.40 -10.51
CA HIS A 85 -3.33 5.15 -10.13
C HIS A 85 -4.53 4.93 -11.07
N ARG A 86 -4.32 4.88 -12.39
CA ARG A 86 -5.40 4.64 -13.36
C ARG A 86 -6.10 3.29 -13.16
N GLY A 87 -5.35 2.25 -12.79
CA GLY A 87 -5.89 0.92 -12.59
C GLY A 87 -6.77 0.88 -11.35
N ALA A 88 -6.26 1.43 -10.25
CA ALA A 88 -7.00 1.58 -9.00
C ALA A 88 -8.27 2.43 -9.18
N ALA A 89 -8.15 3.59 -9.83
CA ALA A 89 -9.29 4.49 -10.08
C ALA A 89 -10.35 3.82 -10.97
N ASN A 90 -9.95 3.14 -12.05
CA ASN A 90 -10.88 2.43 -12.92
C ASN A 90 -11.61 1.31 -12.17
N MET A 91 -10.89 0.56 -11.31
CA MET A 91 -11.49 -0.46 -10.46
C MET A 91 -12.56 0.16 -9.55
N VAL A 92 -12.21 1.18 -8.76
CA VAL A 92 -13.13 1.85 -7.84
C VAL A 92 -14.37 2.37 -8.58
N LEU A 93 -14.19 3.10 -9.69
CA LEU A 93 -15.30 3.61 -10.50
C LEU A 93 -16.21 2.48 -11.00
N GLY A 94 -15.62 1.38 -11.49
CA GLY A 94 -16.36 0.22 -11.95
C GLY A 94 -17.18 -0.45 -10.83
N HIS A 95 -16.63 -0.59 -9.63
CA HIS A 95 -17.37 -1.13 -8.48
C HIS A 95 -18.46 -0.19 -8.01
N THR A 96 -18.18 1.11 -7.86
CA THR A 96 -19.17 2.11 -7.44
C THR A 96 -20.35 2.14 -8.40
N GLN A 97 -20.11 2.14 -9.72
CA GLN A 97 -21.18 2.11 -10.70
C GLN A 97 -22.07 0.86 -10.60
N ARG A 98 -21.50 -0.30 -10.30
CA ARG A 98 -22.26 -1.55 -10.14
C ARG A 98 -23.03 -1.59 -8.83
N LEU A 99 -22.40 -1.18 -7.72
CA LEU A 99 -23.04 -1.08 -6.40
C LEU A 99 -24.24 -0.13 -6.43
N LEU A 100 -24.07 1.05 -7.03
CA LEU A 100 -25.14 2.06 -7.09
C LEU A 100 -26.30 1.69 -8.02
N ARG A 101 -26.13 0.68 -8.90
CA ARG A 101 -27.19 0.21 -9.80
C ARG A 101 -28.14 -0.80 -9.14
N ASN A 102 -27.90 -1.24 -7.90
CA ASN A 102 -28.76 -2.20 -7.16
C ASN A 102 -29.06 -3.50 -7.95
N GLU A 103 -28.12 -3.95 -8.78
CA GLU A 103 -28.24 -5.19 -9.54
C GLU A 103 -27.86 -6.37 -8.63
N PRO A 104 -28.81 -7.26 -8.24
CA PRO A 104 -28.61 -8.25 -7.17
C PRO A 104 -27.44 -9.24 -7.41
N ASP A 105 -27.03 -9.42 -8.67
CA ASP A 105 -25.98 -10.36 -9.10
C ASP A 105 -24.74 -9.68 -9.75
N ALA A 106 -24.61 -8.34 -9.69
CA ALA A 106 -23.60 -7.62 -10.48
C ALA A 106 -22.16 -7.68 -9.95
N LEU A 107 -21.93 -8.28 -8.78
CA LEU A 107 -20.63 -8.34 -8.11
C LEU A 107 -20.05 -9.76 -8.04
N ASN A 108 -20.17 -10.53 -9.12
CA ASN A 108 -19.29 -11.68 -9.35
C ASN A 108 -17.95 -11.19 -9.92
N CYS A 109 -17.19 -10.42 -9.14
CA CYS A 109 -15.84 -10.00 -9.49
C CYS A 109 -14.88 -10.59 -8.46
N LEU A 110 -13.99 -11.47 -8.91
CA LEU A 110 -12.81 -11.84 -8.15
C LEU A 110 -11.91 -10.60 -8.05
N GLN A 111 -11.91 -9.96 -6.89
CA GLN A 111 -10.95 -8.93 -6.56
C GLN A 111 -9.83 -9.56 -5.74
N PHE A 112 -8.59 -9.34 -6.16
CA PHE A 112 -7.42 -9.63 -5.33
C PHE A 112 -7.12 -8.38 -4.51
N ALA A 113 -7.30 -8.50 -3.19
CA ALA A 113 -6.84 -7.53 -2.21
C ALA A 113 -5.36 -7.72 -1.91
#